data_AF-A0A537LPD6-F1
#
_entry.id   AF-A0A537LPD6-F1
#
_cell.length_a   1.000
_cell.length_b   1.000
_cell.length_c   1.000
_cell.angle_alpha   90.00
_cell.angle_beta   90.00
_cell.angle_gamma   90.00
#
_symmetry.space_group_name_H-M   'P 1'
#
loop_
_entity.id
_entity.type
_entity.pdbx_description
1 polymer ?
#
loop_
_entity_poly.entity_id
_entity_poly.type
_entity_poly.pdbx_seq_one_letter_code
_entity_poly.pdbx_strand_id
1 'polypeptide(L)'
;MVGREAVRMTTVTAIMLISGAALTFAQGARVPEPPLLSTQKAFNLSLDETKKYAQTKNFEVVGHSYFKGDWVVATARERGMGCGFNTPRVSKGIGYFGGYNEPPTCFGVLIADVSNPADMKALNFIPCNPGTRCNYIRLNAKRQILVIGMDTNSANPTRPPEGQVAQPGLGFYDVSDPRNPRLLGFSPAFPNGATHGFEIDDRYAYACAQLAQTKPGDQELAIIDYSDPQHPTQVSTVHIQGQRVGEAYGPRDQTNLDGSRQRIWCHEVNYYKDRLYVAWRDAGMVIVDVSDRANPSIISRFDYVPPFHGGALGATHTAAPVITAEDKHPTLVVLTDEIIACPPGYGRIVDISDLSNPVMISTLRIPHVTDNFDPARGSFSCATNGHYIHHPWFDARS
;
A
#
# COMPACT_ATOMS: atom_id res chain seq x y z
N MET A 1 -31.51 23.93 -77.16
CA MET A 1 -32.31 22.73 -76.88
C MET A 1 -31.75 22.07 -75.63
N VAL A 2 -32.63 21.79 -74.69
CA VAL A 2 -32.41 21.28 -73.32
C VAL A 2 -31.61 19.96 -73.32
N GLY A 3 -30.79 19.71 -72.28
CA GLY A 3 -30.50 18.31 -71.93
C GLY A 3 -29.32 18.00 -71.00
N ARG A 4 -29.52 18.23 -69.69
CA ARG A 4 -29.11 17.39 -68.53
C ARG A 4 -27.65 16.93 -68.39
N GLU A 5 -27.03 17.44 -67.32
CA GLU A 5 -25.94 16.81 -66.59
C GLU A 5 -26.31 15.40 -66.09
N ALA A 6 -25.35 14.47 -66.18
CA ALA A 6 -25.35 13.23 -65.42
C ALA A 6 -23.91 12.96 -64.94
N VAL A 7 -23.76 13.03 -63.62
CA VAL A 7 -22.58 12.68 -62.85
C VAL A 7 -22.18 11.22 -63.12
N ARG A 8 -20.90 10.98 -63.44
CA ARG A 8 -20.29 9.65 -63.32
C ARG A 8 -19.09 9.70 -62.39
N MET A 9 -19.33 9.11 -61.22
CA MET A 9 -18.41 8.69 -60.17
C MET A 9 -17.14 8.07 -60.77
N THR A 10 -15.99 8.66 -60.46
CA THR A 10 -14.68 8.06 -60.76
C THR A 10 -14.21 7.33 -59.50
N THR A 11 -14.20 6.01 -59.55
CA THR A 11 -13.70 5.14 -58.49
C THR A 11 -12.19 5.31 -58.37
N VAL A 12 -11.72 5.98 -57.33
CA VAL A 12 -10.28 6.03 -56.99
C VAL A 12 -9.98 4.81 -56.12
N THR A 13 -9.35 3.82 -56.73
CA THR A 13 -8.79 2.66 -56.04
C THR A 13 -7.59 3.12 -55.20
N ALA A 14 -7.78 3.29 -53.90
CA ALA A 14 -6.68 3.54 -52.98
C ALA A 14 -5.86 2.25 -52.82
N ILE A 15 -4.64 2.25 -53.38
CA ILE A 15 -3.64 1.21 -53.14
C ILE A 15 -3.15 1.39 -51.69
N MET A 16 -3.67 0.56 -50.79
CA MET A 16 -3.07 0.38 -49.45
C MET A 16 -1.74 -0.35 -49.61
N LEU A 17 -0.64 0.41 -49.50
CA LEU A 17 0.68 -0.15 -49.22
C LEU A 17 0.68 -0.67 -47.78
N ILE A 18 0.47 -1.98 -47.63
CA ILE A 18 0.69 -2.68 -46.36
C ILE A 18 2.20 -2.81 -46.18
N SER A 19 2.84 -1.80 -45.56
CA SER A 19 4.16 -1.98 -44.99
C SER A 19 4.02 -2.82 -43.72
N GLY A 20 4.31 -4.12 -43.83
CA GLY A 20 4.45 -5.00 -42.67
C GLY A 20 5.63 -4.55 -41.83
N ALA A 21 5.38 -3.70 -40.83
CA ALA A 21 6.31 -3.50 -39.74
C ALA A 21 6.31 -4.80 -38.90
N ALA A 22 7.27 -5.67 -39.18
CA ALA A 22 7.59 -6.76 -38.27
C ALA A 22 8.06 -6.13 -36.95
N LEU A 23 7.15 -6.02 -35.99
CA LEU A 23 7.47 -5.75 -34.60
C LEU A 23 8.22 -6.98 -34.07
N THR A 24 9.52 -7.01 -34.28
CA THR A 24 10.41 -7.88 -33.50
C THR A 24 10.36 -7.39 -32.06
N PHE A 25 9.47 -7.97 -31.25
CA PHE A 25 9.64 -7.92 -29.81
C PHE A 25 10.98 -8.59 -29.53
N ALA A 26 11.97 -7.80 -29.10
CA ALA A 26 13.20 -8.36 -28.56
C ALA A 26 12.78 -9.27 -27.41
N GLN A 27 12.84 -10.58 -27.62
CA GLN A 27 12.75 -11.54 -26.53
C GLN A 27 13.94 -11.23 -25.63
N GLY A 28 13.66 -10.64 -24.47
CA GLY A 28 14.68 -10.50 -23.43
C GLY A 28 15.33 -11.86 -23.21
N ALA A 29 16.66 -11.88 -23.07
CA ALA A 29 17.39 -13.12 -22.84
C ALA A 29 16.71 -13.92 -21.71
N ARG A 30 16.41 -15.19 -21.98
CA ARG A 30 15.82 -16.09 -20.98
C ARG A 30 16.73 -16.10 -19.76
N VAL A 31 16.27 -15.51 -18.66
CA VAL A 31 17.01 -15.53 -17.40
C VAL A 31 16.91 -16.96 -16.86
N PRO A 32 18.03 -17.66 -16.62
CA PRO A 32 17.97 -18.97 -15.98
C PRO A 32 17.28 -18.84 -14.62
N GLU A 33 16.22 -19.63 -14.40
CA GLU A 33 15.58 -19.71 -13.10
C GLU A 33 16.59 -20.22 -12.06
N PRO A 34 16.63 -19.65 -10.84
CA PRO A 34 17.49 -20.17 -9.80
C PRO A 34 17.04 -21.58 -9.41
N PRO A 35 17.96 -22.44 -8.91
CA PRO A 35 17.59 -23.77 -8.47
C PRO A 35 16.54 -23.73 -7.36
N LEU A 36 15.55 -24.62 -7.43
CA LEU A 36 14.51 -24.74 -6.41
C LEU A 36 15.13 -25.20 -5.07
N LEU A 37 14.88 -24.42 -4.02
CA LEU A 37 15.23 -24.75 -2.64
C LEU A 37 14.09 -25.53 -1.97
N SER A 38 14.44 -26.43 -1.05
CA SER A 38 13.45 -26.92 -0.10
C SER A 38 12.98 -25.77 0.79
N THR A 39 11.69 -25.73 1.10
CA THR A 39 11.09 -24.67 1.91
C THR A 39 11.71 -24.54 3.30
N GLN A 40 12.17 -25.66 3.88
CA GLN A 40 12.89 -25.67 5.16
C GLN A 40 14.27 -24.97 5.08
N LYS A 41 14.93 -24.98 3.92
CA LYS A 41 16.25 -24.37 3.75
C LYS A 41 16.17 -22.86 3.48
N ALA A 42 15.06 -22.38 2.92
CA ALA A 42 14.90 -20.97 2.52
C ALA A 42 15.05 -19.96 3.68
N PHE A 43 14.91 -20.41 4.94
CA PHE A 43 15.05 -19.57 6.14
C PHE A 43 16.37 -19.77 6.90
N ASN A 44 17.34 -20.48 6.30
CA ASN A 44 18.63 -20.81 6.91
C ASN A 44 19.81 -20.66 5.94
N LEU A 45 19.68 -19.80 4.94
CA LEU A 45 20.76 -19.57 3.97
C LEU A 45 21.88 -18.76 4.61
N SER A 46 23.13 -19.07 4.27
CA SER A 46 24.26 -18.16 4.47
C SER A 46 24.20 -16.97 3.51
N LEU A 47 25.10 -16.00 3.66
CA LEU A 47 25.19 -14.86 2.73
C LEU A 47 25.53 -15.34 1.32
N ASP A 48 26.48 -16.26 1.18
CA ASP A 48 26.89 -16.80 -0.12
C ASP A 48 25.75 -17.61 -0.77
N GLU A 49 24.99 -18.37 0.01
CA GLU A 49 23.80 -19.05 -0.50
C GLU A 49 22.71 -18.06 -0.90
N THR A 50 22.46 -17.03 -0.09
CA THR A 50 21.50 -15.97 -0.42
C THR A 50 21.88 -15.30 -1.75
N LYS A 51 23.16 -14.95 -1.93
CA LYS A 51 23.69 -14.41 -3.20
C LYS A 51 23.49 -15.37 -4.37
N LYS A 52 23.73 -16.67 -4.15
CA LYS A 52 23.60 -17.71 -5.17
C LYS A 52 22.16 -17.93 -5.63
N TYR A 53 21.19 -17.84 -4.71
CA TYR A 53 19.77 -18.11 -4.99
C TYR A 53 18.97 -16.84 -5.35
N ALA A 54 19.50 -15.65 -5.05
CA ALA A 54 18.86 -14.39 -5.42
C ALA A 54 19.17 -14.03 -6.88
N GLN A 55 18.15 -13.56 -7.60
CA GLN A 55 18.34 -12.80 -8.83
C GLN A 55 18.36 -11.32 -8.47
N THR A 56 19.53 -10.69 -8.52
CA THR A 56 19.67 -9.25 -8.36
C THR A 56 20.05 -8.62 -9.68
N LYS A 57 19.37 -7.54 -10.07
CA LYS A 57 19.74 -6.71 -11.21
C LYS A 57 20.08 -5.33 -10.69
N ASN A 58 21.30 -4.87 -10.93
CA ASN A 58 21.78 -3.55 -10.50
C ASN A 58 21.86 -3.36 -8.96
N PHE A 59 21.87 -4.44 -8.18
CA PHE A 59 22.04 -4.41 -6.72
C PHE A 59 23.07 -5.45 -6.28
N GLU A 60 23.72 -5.19 -5.15
CA GLU A 60 24.61 -6.14 -4.47
C GLU A 60 24.02 -6.53 -3.11
N VAL A 61 23.95 -7.83 -2.83
CA VAL A 61 23.61 -8.32 -1.48
C VAL A 61 24.86 -8.27 -0.62
N VAL A 62 24.96 -7.31 0.27
CA VAL A 62 26.14 -7.14 1.15
C VAL A 62 25.97 -7.79 2.53
N GLY A 63 24.77 -8.26 2.86
CA GLY A 63 24.44 -8.90 4.13
C GLY A 63 23.01 -9.41 4.17
N HIS A 64 22.70 -10.26 5.15
CA HIS A 64 21.33 -10.75 5.37
C HIS A 64 21.13 -11.11 6.85
N SER A 65 19.89 -11.01 7.31
CA SER A 65 19.46 -11.54 8.60
C SER A 65 18.00 -11.96 8.51
N TYR A 66 17.67 -13.09 9.13
CA TYR A 66 16.28 -13.52 9.29
C TYR A 66 15.65 -12.94 10.57
N PHE A 67 16.43 -12.29 11.44
CA PHE A 67 15.97 -11.80 12.74
C PHE A 67 15.17 -12.85 13.52
N LYS A 68 15.81 -13.99 13.78
CA LYS A 68 15.26 -15.04 14.64
C LYS A 68 15.46 -14.64 16.11
N GLY A 69 14.49 -14.94 16.95
CA GLY A 69 14.58 -14.64 18.39
C GLY A 69 13.26 -14.90 19.09
N ASP A 70 13.14 -14.44 20.34
CA ASP A 70 11.96 -14.74 21.16
C ASP A 70 10.70 -13.95 20.78
N TRP A 71 10.87 -12.95 19.91
CA TRP A 71 9.81 -12.09 19.39
C TRP A 71 8.98 -12.72 18.26
N VAL A 72 9.43 -13.82 17.64
CA VAL A 72 8.61 -14.54 16.65
C VAL A 72 7.62 -15.47 17.34
N VAL A 73 6.47 -15.70 16.70
CA VAL A 73 5.46 -16.63 17.21
C VAL A 73 6.01 -18.06 17.32
N ALA A 74 5.46 -18.86 18.23
CA ALA A 74 5.94 -20.22 18.54
C ALA A 74 6.08 -21.10 17.29
N THR A 75 5.05 -21.11 16.42
CA THR A 75 5.04 -21.91 15.19
C THR A 75 6.11 -21.50 14.18
N ALA A 76 6.45 -20.21 14.10
CA ALA A 76 7.55 -19.71 13.27
C ALA A 76 8.90 -20.19 13.85
N ARG A 77 9.05 -20.14 15.18
CA ARG A 77 10.26 -20.60 15.89
C ARG A 77 10.51 -22.10 15.68
N GLU A 78 9.47 -22.92 15.83
CA GLU A 78 9.52 -24.37 15.59
C GLU A 78 9.93 -24.72 14.16
N ARG A 79 9.56 -23.87 13.18
CA ARG A 79 9.92 -24.02 11.77
C ARG A 79 11.25 -23.37 11.40
N GLY A 80 11.96 -22.79 12.37
CA GLY A 80 13.20 -22.06 12.16
C GLY A 80 13.04 -20.80 11.30
N MET A 81 11.85 -20.22 11.24
CA MET A 81 11.53 -19.01 10.48
C MET A 81 11.97 -17.75 11.23
N GLY A 82 12.24 -16.70 10.46
CA GLY A 82 12.48 -15.34 10.94
C GLY A 82 11.23 -14.48 11.04
N CYS A 83 11.41 -13.20 11.28
CA CYS A 83 10.34 -12.21 11.14
C CYS A 83 10.06 -11.89 9.67
N GLY A 84 8.79 -11.87 9.29
CA GLY A 84 8.32 -11.09 8.16
C GLY A 84 8.12 -9.63 8.56
N PHE A 85 8.43 -8.71 7.66
CA PHE A 85 8.26 -7.27 7.87
C PHE A 85 7.54 -6.64 6.69
N ASN A 86 6.70 -5.65 6.97
CA ASN A 86 5.97 -4.91 5.94
C ASN A 86 6.57 -3.52 5.71
N THR A 87 6.71 -2.73 6.77
CA THR A 87 7.29 -1.38 6.68
C THR A 87 8.61 -1.26 7.46
N PRO A 88 9.74 -1.09 6.76
CA PRO A 88 11.02 -0.76 7.38
C PRO A 88 11.23 0.77 7.48
N ARG A 89 11.96 1.23 8.50
CA ARG A 89 12.54 2.58 8.58
C ARG A 89 13.97 2.49 9.10
N VAL A 90 14.89 3.22 8.51
CA VAL A 90 16.29 3.27 8.98
C VAL A 90 16.68 4.71 9.27
N SER A 91 17.29 4.96 10.41
CA SER A 91 17.85 6.27 10.77
C SER A 91 19.13 6.09 11.57
N LYS A 92 20.22 6.71 11.10
CA LYS A 92 21.55 6.67 11.76
C LYS A 92 22.02 5.26 12.11
N GLY A 93 21.82 4.30 11.20
CA GLY A 93 22.22 2.89 11.40
C GLY A 93 21.26 2.08 12.28
N ILE A 94 20.15 2.63 12.74
CA ILE A 94 19.11 1.90 13.49
C ILE A 94 17.92 1.63 12.58
N GLY A 95 17.55 0.37 12.46
CA GLY A 95 16.37 -0.11 11.74
C GLY A 95 15.19 -0.34 12.68
N TYR A 96 14.00 0.04 12.23
CA TYR A 96 12.71 -0.21 12.85
C TYR A 96 11.87 -0.98 11.84
N PHE A 97 11.28 -2.09 12.25
CA PHE A 97 10.64 -3.03 11.33
C PHE A 97 9.26 -3.45 11.83
N GLY A 98 8.21 -2.97 11.16
CA GLY A 98 6.83 -3.37 11.44
C GLY A 98 6.56 -4.81 11.04
N GLY A 99 6.20 -5.66 12.01
CA GLY A 99 5.97 -7.09 11.82
C GLY A 99 4.81 -7.39 10.87
N TYR A 100 5.02 -8.37 10.00
CA TYR A 100 4.01 -8.84 9.05
C TYR A 100 3.37 -10.15 9.50
N ASN A 101 2.07 -10.27 9.23
CA ASN A 101 1.23 -11.33 9.76
C ASN A 101 0.80 -12.38 8.71
N GLU A 102 1.31 -12.33 7.47
CA GLU A 102 0.98 -13.28 6.40
C GLU A 102 2.24 -13.75 5.65
N PRO A 103 2.89 -14.84 6.07
CA PRO A 103 2.51 -15.72 7.19
C PRO A 103 2.70 -15.05 8.57
N PRO A 104 1.92 -15.45 9.58
CA PRO A 104 1.95 -14.85 10.91
C PRO A 104 3.25 -15.22 11.61
N THR A 105 4.24 -14.34 11.54
CA THR A 105 5.58 -14.58 12.08
C THR A 105 5.91 -13.62 13.22
N CYS A 106 5.51 -12.35 13.11
CA CYS A 106 5.88 -11.28 14.05
C CYS A 106 4.69 -10.33 14.30
N PHE A 107 4.24 -10.23 15.55
CA PHE A 107 3.18 -9.30 16.00
C PHE A 107 3.75 -8.21 16.90
N GLY A 108 4.61 -7.37 16.32
CA GLY A 108 5.24 -6.24 16.99
C GLY A 108 6.23 -5.54 16.08
N VAL A 109 6.99 -4.61 16.63
CA VAL A 109 8.04 -3.88 15.94
C VAL A 109 9.40 -4.33 16.45
N LEU A 110 10.25 -4.82 15.55
CA LEU A 110 11.64 -5.12 15.87
C LEU A 110 12.50 -3.88 15.65
N ILE A 111 13.36 -3.56 16.62
CA ILE A 111 14.39 -2.52 16.51
C ILE A 111 15.74 -3.23 16.42
N ALA A 112 16.58 -2.85 15.47
CA ALA A 112 17.89 -3.45 15.28
C ALA A 112 18.97 -2.42 14.90
N ASP A 113 20.20 -2.69 15.29
CA ASP A 113 21.39 -2.07 14.72
C ASP A 113 21.64 -2.70 13.35
N VAL A 114 21.60 -1.87 12.32
CA VAL A 114 21.84 -2.22 10.91
C VAL A 114 22.97 -1.38 10.31
N SER A 115 23.79 -0.74 11.16
CA SER A 115 24.96 0.04 10.72
C SER A 115 25.99 -0.82 9.98
N ASN A 116 26.08 -2.11 10.34
CA ASN A 116 26.80 -3.12 9.59
C ASN A 116 25.80 -4.14 9.00
N PRO A 117 25.49 -4.09 7.70
CA PRO A 117 24.52 -5.02 7.10
C PRO A 117 24.98 -6.48 7.13
N ALA A 118 26.28 -6.75 7.25
CA ALA A 118 26.82 -8.11 7.39
C ALA A 118 26.69 -8.65 8.83
N ASP A 119 26.43 -7.80 9.83
CA ASP A 119 26.32 -8.14 11.25
C ASP A 119 25.20 -7.33 11.93
N MET A 120 23.97 -7.50 11.43
CA MET A 120 22.80 -6.82 11.99
C MET A 120 22.39 -7.43 13.35
N LYS A 121 22.07 -6.59 14.33
CA LYS A 121 21.79 -7.03 15.71
C LYS A 121 20.45 -6.50 16.21
N ALA A 122 19.56 -7.40 16.61
CA ALA A 122 18.35 -7.00 17.32
C ALA A 122 18.71 -6.26 18.62
N LEU A 123 18.00 -5.16 18.88
CA LEU A 123 18.19 -4.30 20.05
C LEU A 123 17.01 -4.40 21.01
N ASN A 124 15.79 -4.30 20.51
CA ASN A 124 14.57 -4.41 21.30
C ASN A 124 13.38 -4.84 20.42
N PHE A 125 12.30 -5.27 21.04
CA PHE A 125 11.03 -5.63 20.43
C PHE A 125 9.86 -4.99 21.17
N ILE A 126 9.04 -4.23 20.45
CA ILE A 126 7.81 -3.63 20.98
C ILE A 126 6.64 -4.53 20.56
N PRO A 127 5.98 -5.26 21.48
CA PRO A 127 4.82 -6.06 21.14
C PRO A 127 3.63 -5.17 20.73
N CYS A 128 2.81 -5.65 19.80
CA CYS A 128 1.52 -5.01 19.54
C CYS A 128 0.59 -5.13 20.74
N ASN A 129 -0.43 -4.27 20.80
CA ASN A 129 -1.57 -4.49 21.68
C ASN A 129 -2.14 -5.91 21.45
N PRO A 130 -2.59 -6.62 22.50
CA PRO A 130 -3.20 -7.93 22.36
C PRO A 130 -4.33 -7.93 21.33
N GLY A 131 -4.35 -8.94 20.46
CA GLY A 131 -5.34 -9.04 19.36
C GLY A 131 -5.11 -8.08 18.20
N THR A 132 -3.94 -7.42 18.10
CA THR A 132 -3.60 -6.52 16.98
C THR A 132 -2.32 -6.91 16.24
N ARG A 133 -2.05 -6.32 15.06
CA ARG A 133 -0.81 -6.42 14.28
C ARG A 133 -0.18 -5.04 14.08
N CYS A 134 1.13 -4.99 13.84
CA CYS A 134 1.91 -3.76 13.73
C CYS A 134 2.70 -3.69 12.42
N ASN A 135 1.98 -3.85 11.31
CA ASN A 135 2.53 -3.88 9.96
C ASN A 135 2.93 -2.48 9.44
N TYR A 136 2.37 -1.41 10.00
CA TYR A 136 2.71 -0.03 9.62
C TYR A 136 3.43 0.70 10.75
N ILE A 137 4.57 1.29 10.41
CA ILE A 137 5.30 2.23 11.25
C ILE A 137 5.68 3.49 10.48
N ARG A 138 5.89 4.58 11.20
CA ARG A 138 6.55 5.79 10.72
C ARG A 138 7.49 6.33 11.79
N LEU A 139 8.58 6.97 11.37
CA LEU A 139 9.59 7.52 12.27
C LEU A 139 9.72 9.02 12.04
N ASN A 140 9.40 9.81 13.04
CA ASN A 140 9.85 11.20 13.10
C ASN A 140 11.27 11.22 13.69
N ALA A 141 12.27 11.16 12.80
CA ALA A 141 13.67 11.10 13.22
C ALA A 141 14.16 12.37 13.93
N LYS A 142 13.55 13.53 13.66
CA LYS A 142 13.91 14.81 14.30
C LYS A 142 13.47 14.84 15.76
N ARG A 143 12.26 14.34 16.04
CA ARG A 143 11.67 14.28 17.38
C ARG A 143 11.99 12.97 18.11
N GLN A 144 12.62 12.00 17.42
CA GLN A 144 12.86 10.63 17.89
C GLN A 144 11.57 9.94 18.36
N ILE A 145 10.50 10.09 17.57
CA ILE A 145 9.20 9.47 17.84
C ILE A 145 8.93 8.41 16.78
N LEU A 146 8.76 7.17 17.22
CA LEU A 146 8.24 6.07 16.42
C LEU A 146 6.72 6.00 16.60
N VAL A 147 5.99 6.09 15.50
CA VAL A 147 4.53 5.89 15.47
C VAL A 147 4.27 4.48 14.96
N ILE A 148 3.47 3.71 15.70
CA ILE A 148 3.13 2.31 15.40
C ILE A 148 1.63 2.21 15.20
N GLY A 149 1.22 1.78 14.01
CA GLY A 149 -0.17 1.42 13.72
C GLY A 149 -0.49 0.05 14.30
N MET A 150 -1.58 -0.05 15.07
CA MET A 150 -2.05 -1.28 15.68
C MET A 150 -3.42 -1.63 15.10
N ASP A 151 -3.46 -2.63 14.24
CA ASP A 151 -4.66 -3.04 13.51
C ASP A 151 -5.23 -4.33 14.09
N THR A 152 -6.53 -4.41 14.34
CA THR A 152 -7.14 -5.63 14.91
C THR A 152 -6.87 -6.84 14.02
N ASN A 153 -6.34 -7.90 14.61
CA ASN A 153 -5.96 -9.09 13.87
C ASN A 153 -6.12 -10.35 14.73
N SER A 154 -7.00 -11.23 14.27
CA SER A 154 -7.29 -12.49 14.95
C SER A 154 -6.19 -13.53 14.80
N ALA A 155 -5.13 -13.32 14.03
CA ALA A 155 -3.98 -14.22 14.01
C ALA A 155 -2.97 -13.95 15.14
N ASN A 156 -3.08 -12.83 15.88
CA ASN A 156 -2.18 -12.56 17.00
C ASN A 156 -2.41 -13.59 18.12
N PRO A 157 -1.37 -14.37 18.53
CA PRO A 157 -1.50 -15.37 19.58
C PRO A 157 -1.74 -14.77 20.97
N THR A 158 -1.29 -13.53 21.20
CA THR A 158 -1.56 -12.79 22.45
C THR A 158 -2.94 -12.16 22.34
N ARG A 159 -3.91 -12.68 23.10
CA ARG A 159 -5.31 -12.22 23.11
C ARG A 159 -5.54 -11.16 24.19
N PRO A 160 -6.52 -10.25 23.98
CA PRO A 160 -7.02 -9.41 25.06
C PRO A 160 -7.44 -10.27 26.26
N PRO A 161 -7.31 -9.76 27.51
CA PRO A 161 -7.86 -10.42 28.69
C PRO A 161 -9.36 -10.73 28.53
N GLU A 162 -9.84 -11.72 29.29
CA GLU A 162 -11.26 -12.08 29.29
C GLU A 162 -12.15 -10.85 29.58
N GLY A 163 -13.22 -10.70 28.80
CA GLY A 163 -14.13 -9.55 28.88
C GLY A 163 -13.59 -8.26 28.24
N GLN A 164 -12.36 -8.24 27.73
CA GLN A 164 -11.79 -7.12 26.97
C GLN A 164 -11.76 -7.42 25.46
N VAL A 165 -11.62 -6.35 24.68
CA VAL A 165 -11.58 -6.40 23.21
C VAL A 165 -10.27 -5.78 22.70
N ALA A 166 -9.89 -6.12 21.47
CA ALA A 166 -8.69 -5.56 20.86
C ALA A 166 -8.79 -4.03 20.80
N GLN A 167 -7.67 -3.36 21.11
CA GLN A 167 -7.55 -1.91 21.11
C GLN A 167 -6.65 -1.47 19.94
N PRO A 168 -7.22 -1.30 18.73
CA PRO A 168 -6.50 -0.76 17.60
C PRO A 168 -6.30 0.76 17.73
N GLY A 169 -5.35 1.32 17.00
CA GLY A 169 -5.02 2.75 17.05
C GLY A 169 -3.58 3.05 16.66
N LEU A 170 -3.11 4.25 17.01
CA LEU A 170 -1.71 4.64 16.86
C LEU A 170 -1.03 4.78 18.22
N GLY A 171 0.06 4.04 18.43
CA GLY A 171 0.95 4.23 19.57
C GLY A 171 2.13 5.14 19.23
N PHE A 172 2.46 6.07 20.11
CA PHE A 172 3.56 7.01 19.97
C PHE A 172 4.66 6.67 20.96
N TYR A 173 5.86 6.36 20.47
CA TYR A 173 6.97 5.87 21.27
C TYR A 173 8.18 6.79 21.17
N ASP A 174 8.76 7.15 22.31
CA ASP A 174 10.09 7.73 22.42
C ASP A 174 11.12 6.64 22.06
N VAL A 175 11.94 6.91 21.04
CA VAL A 175 13.02 6.04 20.58
C VAL A 175 14.37 6.77 20.62
N SER A 176 14.51 7.71 21.56
CA SER A 176 15.78 8.39 21.81
C SER A 176 16.88 7.41 22.25
N ASP A 177 16.50 6.39 23.04
CA ASP A 177 17.26 5.17 23.25
C ASP A 177 16.58 3.97 22.54
N PRO A 178 17.09 3.49 21.39
CA PRO A 178 16.48 2.37 20.65
C PRO A 178 16.54 1.04 21.40
N ARG A 179 17.35 0.93 22.47
CA ARG A 179 17.37 -0.25 23.35
C ARG A 179 16.31 -0.18 24.44
N ASN A 180 15.67 0.97 24.66
CA ASN A 180 14.66 1.15 25.69
C ASN A 180 13.53 2.09 25.21
N PRO A 181 12.76 1.69 24.17
CA PRO A 181 11.67 2.50 23.66
C PRO A 181 10.57 2.64 24.72
N ARG A 182 10.00 3.84 24.83
CA ARG A 182 8.99 4.16 25.84
C ARG A 182 7.71 4.67 25.20
N LEU A 183 6.57 4.02 25.51
CA LEU A 183 5.26 4.52 25.12
C LEU A 183 5.02 5.90 25.76
N LEU A 184 4.66 6.88 24.94
CA LEU A 184 4.32 8.24 25.35
C LEU A 184 2.80 8.40 25.46
N GLY A 185 2.09 7.98 24.43
CA GLY A 185 0.65 8.14 24.32
C GLY A 185 0.05 7.23 23.25
N PHE A 186 -1.28 7.13 23.24
CA PHE A 186 -2.02 6.27 22.33
C PHE A 186 -3.27 7.00 21.83
N SER A 187 -3.50 6.98 20.51
CA SER A 187 -4.72 7.48 19.89
C SER A 187 -5.57 6.28 19.44
N PRO A 188 -6.68 5.96 20.15
CA PRO A 188 -7.47 4.77 19.86
C PRO A 188 -8.31 4.93 18.58
N ALA A 189 -8.40 3.86 17.82
CA ALA A 189 -9.47 3.67 16.84
C ALA A 189 -10.70 3.01 17.52
N PHE A 190 -11.72 2.64 16.75
CA PHE A 190 -12.88 1.94 17.30
C PHE A 190 -12.48 0.56 17.88
N PRO A 191 -12.98 0.17 19.07
CA PRO A 191 -12.67 -1.15 19.65
C PRO A 191 -13.04 -2.31 18.72
N ASN A 192 -12.16 -3.31 18.56
CA ASN A 192 -12.24 -4.35 17.52
C ASN A 192 -12.35 -3.84 16.06
N GLY A 193 -12.24 -2.53 15.83
CA GLY A 193 -12.20 -1.92 14.51
C GLY A 193 -10.85 -2.13 13.83
N ALA A 194 -10.68 -1.51 12.68
CA ALA A 194 -9.47 -1.62 11.89
C ALA A 194 -8.64 -0.33 11.90
N THR A 195 -7.33 -0.46 11.83
CA THR A 195 -6.43 0.59 11.33
C THR A 195 -5.63 0.04 10.17
N HIS A 196 -5.02 0.87 9.33
CA HIS A 196 -4.19 0.33 8.25
C HIS A 196 -3.00 1.23 7.91
N GLY A 197 -2.87 1.63 6.65
CA GLY A 197 -1.85 2.56 6.22
C GLY A 197 -2.03 3.93 6.84
N PHE A 198 -0.91 4.55 7.18
CA PHE A 198 -0.87 5.92 7.67
C PHE A 198 0.45 6.58 7.29
N GLU A 199 0.45 7.91 7.30
CA GLU A 199 1.66 8.72 7.14
C GLU A 199 1.75 9.75 8.27
N ILE A 200 2.94 10.32 8.47
CA ILE A 200 3.16 11.42 9.41
C ILE A 200 3.91 12.58 8.76
N ASP A 201 3.62 13.79 9.23
CA ASP A 201 4.52 14.94 9.11
C ASP A 201 5.21 15.23 10.46
N ASP A 202 5.75 16.42 10.71
CA ASP A 202 6.42 16.74 11.98
C ASP A 202 5.47 16.89 13.19
N ARG A 203 4.16 17.06 12.94
CA ARG A 203 3.12 17.34 13.96
C ARG A 203 1.87 16.45 13.85
N TYR A 204 1.50 15.98 12.67
CA TYR A 204 0.26 15.27 12.40
C TYR A 204 0.49 13.85 11.90
N ALA A 205 -0.36 12.93 12.34
CA ALA A 205 -0.52 11.61 11.74
C ALA A 205 -1.83 11.57 10.93
N TYR A 206 -1.77 10.93 9.77
CA TYR A 206 -2.87 10.79 8.81
C TYR A 206 -3.14 9.31 8.62
N ALA A 207 -4.19 8.79 9.25
CA ALA A 207 -4.37 7.35 9.42
C ALA A 207 -5.70 6.86 8.87
N CYS A 208 -5.65 5.77 8.09
CA CYS A 208 -6.85 5.04 7.74
C CYS A 208 -7.32 4.23 8.96
N ALA A 209 -8.52 4.53 9.46
CA ALA A 209 -9.06 3.93 10.67
C ALA A 209 -10.58 3.81 10.64
N GLN A 210 -11.10 2.77 11.30
CA GLN A 210 -12.51 2.71 11.68
C GLN A 210 -12.69 3.54 12.95
N LEU A 211 -13.50 4.59 12.88
CA LEU A 211 -13.82 5.48 13.99
C LEU A 211 -15.27 5.25 14.47
N ALA A 212 -15.68 5.97 15.50
CA ALA A 212 -16.99 5.79 16.14
C ALA A 212 -18.19 5.98 15.18
N GLN A 213 -18.06 6.83 14.17
CA GLN A 213 -19.11 7.08 13.18
C GLN A 213 -18.97 6.22 11.92
N THR A 214 -17.87 5.49 11.77
CA THR A 214 -17.61 4.65 10.60
C THR A 214 -18.43 3.36 10.68
N LYS A 215 -19.00 2.93 9.55
CA LYS A 215 -19.70 1.64 9.46
C LYS A 215 -18.74 0.47 9.72
N PRO A 216 -19.24 -0.66 10.26
CA PRO A 216 -18.44 -1.87 10.42
C PRO A 216 -17.84 -2.33 9.09
N GLY A 217 -16.53 -2.57 9.11
CA GLY A 217 -15.78 -3.03 7.94
C GLY A 217 -15.38 -1.93 6.96
N ASP A 218 -15.68 -0.65 7.25
CA ASP A 218 -15.17 0.49 6.50
C ASP A 218 -14.10 1.25 7.33
N GLN A 219 -13.29 2.08 6.67
CA GLN A 219 -12.28 2.93 7.29
C GLN A 219 -12.31 4.31 6.64
N GLU A 220 -12.26 5.36 7.45
CA GLU A 220 -12.11 6.75 7.00
C GLU A 220 -10.71 7.27 7.32
N LEU A 221 -10.37 8.46 6.84
CA LEU A 221 -9.09 9.09 7.15
C LEU A 221 -9.23 9.91 8.43
N ALA A 222 -8.47 9.57 9.46
CA ALA A 222 -8.31 10.35 10.69
C ALA A 222 -7.10 11.28 10.57
N ILE A 223 -7.25 12.53 11.01
CA ILE A 223 -6.14 13.48 11.16
C ILE A 223 -5.91 13.73 12.65
N ILE A 224 -4.71 13.38 13.12
CA ILE A 224 -4.36 13.35 14.55
C ILE A 224 -3.19 14.31 14.79
N ASP A 225 -3.38 15.31 15.64
CA ASP A 225 -2.32 16.18 16.14
C ASP A 225 -1.55 15.45 17.24
N TYR A 226 -0.24 15.29 17.06
CA TYR A 226 0.69 14.72 18.03
C TYR A 226 1.82 15.72 18.39
N SER A 227 1.52 17.03 18.32
CA SER A 227 2.40 18.08 18.87
C SER A 227 2.83 17.77 20.30
N ASP A 228 1.90 17.32 21.14
CA ASP A 228 2.18 16.56 22.37
C ASP A 228 1.94 15.06 22.12
N PRO A 229 2.99 14.23 21.98
CA PRO A 229 2.84 12.80 21.73
C PRO A 229 2.34 12.02 22.96
N GLN A 230 2.29 12.64 24.15
CA GLN A 230 1.67 12.04 25.33
C GLN A 230 0.15 12.17 25.31
N HIS A 231 -0.38 13.16 24.60
CA HIS A 231 -1.82 13.44 24.49
C HIS A 231 -2.24 13.67 23.03
N PRO A 232 -2.05 12.68 22.13
CA PRO A 232 -2.43 12.82 20.73
C PRO A 232 -3.94 13.03 20.59
N THR A 233 -4.36 13.99 19.76
CA THR A 233 -5.76 14.40 19.63
C THR A 233 -6.23 14.32 18.18
N GLN A 234 -7.32 13.62 17.92
CA GLN A 234 -7.96 13.65 16.59
C GLN A 234 -8.60 15.02 16.35
N VAL A 235 -8.16 15.74 15.32
CA VAL A 235 -8.62 17.10 15.02
C VAL A 235 -9.67 17.15 13.93
N SER A 236 -9.64 16.22 12.99
CA SER A 236 -10.61 16.14 11.90
C SER A 236 -10.60 14.75 11.25
N THR A 237 -11.48 14.58 10.26
CA THR A 237 -11.65 13.34 9.50
C THR A 237 -12.02 13.67 8.06
N VAL A 238 -11.72 12.75 7.15
CA VAL A 238 -12.22 12.79 5.76
C VAL A 238 -12.81 11.42 5.45
N HIS A 239 -14.00 11.41 4.85
CA HIS A 239 -14.67 10.21 4.40
C HIS A 239 -15.30 10.40 3.02
N ILE A 240 -15.52 9.29 2.34
CA ILE A 240 -16.37 9.21 1.17
C ILE A 240 -17.81 8.99 1.63
N GLN A 241 -18.75 9.67 0.97
CA GLN A 241 -20.18 9.54 1.26
C GLN A 241 -20.62 8.06 1.30
N GLY A 242 -21.27 7.68 2.39
CA GLY A 242 -21.77 6.33 2.61
C GLY A 242 -20.94 5.51 3.59
N GLN A 243 -19.73 5.95 3.95
CA GLN A 243 -18.90 5.26 4.93
C GLN A 243 -19.37 5.46 6.38
N ARG A 244 -20.11 6.54 6.67
CA ARG A 244 -20.62 6.80 8.02
C ARG A 244 -21.99 6.20 8.29
N VAL A 245 -22.25 5.85 9.53
CA VAL A 245 -23.56 5.38 10.00
C VAL A 245 -24.62 6.45 9.68
N GLY A 246 -25.70 6.03 9.02
CA GLY A 246 -26.78 6.91 8.57
C GLY A 246 -26.63 7.43 7.14
N GLU A 247 -25.45 7.31 6.52
CA GLU A 247 -25.25 7.69 5.11
C GLU A 247 -25.57 6.55 4.14
N ALA A 248 -26.07 6.88 2.96
CA ALA A 248 -26.16 5.96 1.83
C ALA A 248 -24.96 6.16 0.89
N TYR A 249 -24.45 5.06 0.34
CA TYR A 249 -23.41 5.13 -0.69
C TYR A 249 -23.96 5.78 -1.97
N GLY A 250 -23.18 6.71 -2.54
CA GLY A 250 -23.53 7.35 -3.81
C GLY A 250 -23.59 6.34 -4.96
N PRO A 251 -24.23 6.67 -6.10
CA PRO A 251 -24.47 5.69 -7.18
C PRO A 251 -23.20 5.01 -7.74
N ARG A 252 -22.04 5.66 -7.61
CA ARG A 252 -20.74 5.13 -8.08
C ARG A 252 -20.08 4.16 -7.09
N ASP A 253 -20.52 4.15 -5.84
CA ASP A 253 -19.84 3.52 -4.70
C ASP A 253 -20.61 2.31 -4.14
N GLN A 254 -21.43 1.67 -4.97
CA GLN A 254 -22.37 0.63 -4.55
C GLN A 254 -21.88 -0.77 -4.94
N THR A 255 -21.79 -1.03 -6.24
CA THR A 255 -21.56 -2.38 -6.77
C THR A 255 -20.56 -2.38 -7.92
N ASN A 256 -19.75 -3.44 -7.99
CA ASN A 256 -18.97 -3.80 -9.16
C ASN A 256 -19.87 -4.33 -10.29
N LEU A 257 -19.30 -4.51 -11.48
CA LEU A 257 -20.04 -5.00 -12.66
C LEU A 257 -20.53 -6.45 -12.51
N ASP A 258 -19.91 -7.23 -11.61
CA ASP A 258 -20.34 -8.59 -11.25
C ASP A 258 -21.43 -8.61 -10.15
N GLY A 259 -21.89 -7.43 -9.69
CA GLY A 259 -22.89 -7.28 -8.64
C GLY A 259 -22.34 -7.36 -7.20
N SER A 260 -21.04 -7.61 -7.02
CA SER A 260 -20.43 -7.59 -5.70
C SER A 260 -20.38 -6.16 -5.12
N ARG A 261 -20.45 -6.02 -3.80
CA ARG A 261 -20.32 -4.72 -3.12
C ARG A 261 -18.89 -4.17 -3.29
N GLN A 262 -18.77 -2.89 -3.64
CA GLN A 262 -17.48 -2.19 -3.66
C GLN A 262 -16.90 -2.00 -2.24
N ARG A 263 -15.57 -2.08 -2.15
CA ARG A 263 -14.80 -1.83 -0.92
C ARG A 263 -14.37 -0.37 -0.88
N ILE A 264 -15.13 0.45 -0.18
CA ILE A 264 -14.88 1.87 -0.01
C ILE A 264 -14.27 2.09 1.37
N TRP A 265 -12.95 1.92 1.47
CA TRP A 265 -12.22 2.23 2.70
C TRP A 265 -10.84 2.80 2.42
N CYS A 266 -10.43 3.74 3.26
CA CYS A 266 -9.09 4.32 3.26
C CYS A 266 -8.08 3.19 3.47
N HIS A 267 -7.02 3.12 2.65
CA HIS A 267 -6.07 2.01 2.70
C HIS A 267 -4.63 2.44 2.96
N GLU A 268 -4.08 3.32 2.11
CA GLU A 268 -2.71 3.84 2.25
C GLU A 268 -2.66 5.34 2.05
N VAL A 269 -1.79 6.00 2.80
CA VAL A 269 -1.65 7.46 2.80
C VAL A 269 -0.21 7.83 2.45
N ASN A 270 -0.05 8.75 1.50
CA ASN A 270 1.21 9.45 1.25
C ASN A 270 1.00 10.95 1.42
N TYR A 271 1.85 11.60 2.21
CA TYR A 271 1.78 13.03 2.49
C TYR A 271 2.91 13.79 1.80
N TYR A 272 2.58 14.96 1.23
CA TYR A 272 3.60 15.89 0.78
C TYR A 272 3.12 17.36 0.77
N LYS A 273 3.92 18.22 1.43
CA LYS A 273 3.72 19.66 1.68
C LYS A 273 2.43 20.04 2.41
N ASP A 274 1.28 19.76 1.83
CA ASP A 274 -0.06 20.03 2.38
C ASP A 274 -1.13 19.18 1.67
N ARG A 275 -0.72 18.07 1.03
CA ARG A 275 -1.60 17.19 0.28
C ARG A 275 -1.40 15.76 0.71
N LEU A 276 -2.51 15.03 0.76
CA LEU A 276 -2.51 13.58 0.88
C LEU A 276 -2.89 12.97 -0.47
N TYR A 277 -2.13 11.95 -0.86
CA TYR A 277 -2.41 11.07 -1.98
C TYR A 277 -2.80 9.73 -1.37
N VAL A 278 -4.10 9.47 -1.35
CA VAL A 278 -4.68 8.36 -0.60
C VAL A 278 -5.15 7.31 -1.58
N ALA A 279 -4.73 6.07 -1.37
CA ALA A 279 -5.38 4.93 -2.00
C ALA A 279 -6.61 4.55 -1.18
N TRP A 280 -7.77 4.55 -1.83
CA TRP A 280 -9.07 4.34 -1.19
C TRP A 280 -9.78 3.10 -1.74
N ARG A 281 -9.03 2.01 -1.95
CA ARG A 281 -9.50 0.74 -2.54
C ARG A 281 -10.35 0.95 -3.80
N ASP A 282 -11.62 0.56 -3.80
CA ASP A 282 -12.50 0.66 -4.96
C ASP A 282 -12.95 2.10 -5.20
N ALA A 283 -12.63 3.04 -4.32
CA ALA A 283 -12.75 4.46 -4.61
C ALA A 283 -11.55 5.06 -5.36
N GLY A 284 -10.59 4.24 -5.79
CA GLY A 284 -9.50 4.75 -6.61
C GLY A 284 -8.45 5.53 -5.80
N MET A 285 -7.81 6.50 -6.45
CA MET A 285 -6.94 7.48 -5.80
C MET A 285 -7.74 8.71 -5.40
N VAL A 286 -7.56 9.18 -4.17
CA VAL A 286 -8.17 10.42 -3.65
C VAL A 286 -7.08 11.41 -3.28
N ILE A 287 -7.16 12.63 -3.81
CA ILE A 287 -6.27 13.73 -3.44
C ILE A 287 -7.00 14.62 -2.43
N VAL A 288 -6.39 14.82 -1.27
CA VAL A 288 -6.97 15.60 -0.16
C VAL A 288 -6.07 16.81 0.12
N ASP A 289 -6.66 17.99 0.18
CA ASP A 289 -6.04 19.18 0.74
C ASP A 289 -6.10 19.12 2.26
N VAL A 290 -4.94 19.25 2.90
CA VAL A 290 -4.80 19.31 4.35
C VAL A 290 -4.04 20.55 4.79
N SER A 291 -3.99 21.60 3.96
CA SER A 291 -3.42 22.91 4.32
C SER A 291 -4.00 23.44 5.63
N ASP A 292 -5.33 23.33 5.81
CA ASP A 292 -5.99 23.37 7.12
C ASP A 292 -6.33 21.95 7.60
N ARG A 293 -5.55 21.41 8.54
CA ARG A 293 -5.77 20.06 9.09
C ARG A 293 -7.07 19.95 9.90
N ALA A 294 -7.67 21.04 10.35
CA ALA A 294 -8.97 21.01 11.02
C ALA A 294 -10.14 20.96 10.02
N ASN A 295 -9.93 21.46 8.80
CA ASN A 295 -10.94 21.52 7.74
C ASN A 295 -10.41 20.95 6.40
N PRO A 296 -10.02 19.66 6.36
CA PRO A 296 -9.52 19.04 5.14
C PRO A 296 -10.62 18.93 4.08
N SER A 297 -10.23 18.88 2.80
CA SER A 297 -11.19 18.71 1.70
C SER A 297 -10.65 17.79 0.61
N ILE A 298 -11.53 16.98 0.01
CA ILE A 298 -11.19 16.18 -1.17
C ILE A 298 -11.11 17.14 -2.36
N ILE A 299 -9.95 17.21 -3.00
CA ILE A 299 -9.74 17.97 -4.25
C ILE A 299 -10.33 17.19 -5.42
N SER A 300 -9.98 15.91 -5.52
CA SER A 300 -10.44 15.04 -6.60
C SER A 300 -10.31 13.57 -6.25
N ARG A 301 -10.94 12.75 -7.10
CA ARG A 301 -10.86 11.30 -7.08
C ARG A 301 -10.63 10.79 -8.50
N PHE A 302 -9.57 10.00 -8.70
CA PHE A 302 -9.34 9.22 -9.91
C PHE A 302 -9.94 7.83 -9.71
N ASP A 303 -11.14 7.64 -10.24
CA ASP A 303 -11.89 6.39 -10.13
C ASP A 303 -11.71 5.54 -11.38
N TYR A 304 -11.29 4.29 -11.19
CA TYR A 304 -11.12 3.30 -12.24
C TYR A 304 -11.82 1.97 -11.90
N VAL A 305 -12.69 1.98 -10.88
CA VAL A 305 -13.45 0.82 -10.42
C VAL A 305 -14.95 1.12 -10.50
N PRO A 306 -15.73 0.33 -11.26
CA PRO A 306 -15.31 -0.77 -12.12
C PRO A 306 -14.55 -0.30 -13.39
N PRO A 307 -13.85 -1.20 -14.11
CA PRO A 307 -13.94 -2.66 -14.02
C PRO A 307 -12.85 -3.31 -13.15
N PHE A 308 -11.78 -2.60 -12.79
CA PHE A 308 -10.61 -3.21 -12.13
C PHE A 308 -10.77 -3.32 -10.61
N HIS A 309 -11.71 -4.14 -10.12
CA HIS A 309 -11.94 -4.34 -8.68
C HIS A 309 -11.08 -5.47 -8.08
N GLY A 310 -10.75 -5.36 -6.79
CA GLY A 310 -9.97 -6.36 -6.05
C GLY A 310 -10.79 -7.38 -5.25
N GLY A 311 -12.08 -7.54 -5.59
CA GLY A 311 -12.99 -8.41 -4.86
C GLY A 311 -13.11 -8.06 -3.38
N ALA A 312 -12.74 -8.99 -2.50
CA ALA A 312 -12.84 -8.78 -1.05
C ALA A 312 -11.82 -7.77 -0.49
N LEU A 313 -10.68 -7.58 -1.17
CA LEU A 313 -9.63 -6.65 -0.73
C LEU A 313 -9.82 -5.25 -1.33
N GLY A 314 -10.50 -5.14 -2.46
CA GLY A 314 -10.60 -3.89 -3.22
C GLY A 314 -9.32 -3.57 -4.01
N ALA A 315 -9.40 -2.60 -4.91
CA ALA A 315 -8.40 -2.41 -5.96
C ALA A 315 -7.16 -1.60 -5.56
N THR A 316 -7.33 -0.30 -5.30
CA THR A 316 -6.23 0.65 -5.17
C THR A 316 -5.43 0.41 -3.91
N HIS A 317 -4.11 0.30 -4.05
CA HIS A 317 -3.20 0.05 -2.94
C HIS A 317 -2.36 1.25 -2.56
N THR A 318 -1.58 1.85 -3.46
CA THR A 318 -0.66 2.95 -3.12
C THR A 318 -0.73 4.05 -4.16
N ALA A 319 -0.92 5.29 -3.71
CA ALA A 319 -0.80 6.49 -4.53
C ALA A 319 0.49 7.23 -4.17
N ALA A 320 1.59 6.91 -4.85
CA ALA A 320 2.92 7.45 -4.55
C ALA A 320 3.23 8.70 -5.41
N PRO A 321 3.23 9.92 -4.84
CA PRO A 321 3.57 11.12 -5.60
C PRO A 321 5.04 11.12 -6.06
N VAL A 322 5.29 11.45 -7.32
CA VAL A 322 6.65 11.55 -7.87
C VAL A 322 7.24 12.91 -7.55
N ILE A 323 8.20 12.94 -6.62
CA ILE A 323 8.84 14.16 -6.16
C ILE A 323 10.15 14.37 -6.93
N THR A 324 10.17 15.37 -7.80
CA THR A 324 11.35 15.75 -8.59
C THR A 324 12.00 17.04 -8.12
N ALA A 325 11.31 17.82 -7.28
CA ALA A 325 11.81 19.06 -6.69
C ALA A 325 11.14 19.32 -5.33
N GLU A 326 11.95 19.57 -4.28
CA GLU A 326 11.46 19.73 -2.89
C GLU A 326 10.61 20.99 -2.69
N ASP A 327 10.74 21.99 -3.53
CA ASP A 327 10.02 23.27 -3.44
C ASP A 327 8.66 23.23 -4.15
N LYS A 328 8.41 22.26 -5.04
CA LYS A 328 7.20 22.16 -5.86
C LYS A 328 6.31 21.02 -5.43
N HIS A 329 5.01 21.11 -5.73
CA HIS A 329 4.11 19.95 -5.66
C HIS A 329 4.36 18.99 -6.84
N PRO A 330 4.14 17.68 -6.64
CA PRO A 330 4.27 16.67 -7.68
C PRO A 330 3.22 16.89 -8.77
N THR A 331 3.59 16.57 -10.01
CA THR A 331 2.68 16.55 -11.17
C THR A 331 2.36 15.13 -11.64
N LEU A 332 3.01 14.11 -11.06
CA LEU A 332 2.78 12.70 -11.38
C LEU A 332 2.58 11.88 -10.11
N VAL A 333 1.77 10.83 -10.22
CA VAL A 333 1.60 9.79 -9.20
C VAL A 333 1.85 8.42 -9.83
N VAL A 334 2.62 7.59 -9.15
CA VAL A 334 2.68 6.14 -9.41
C VAL A 334 1.59 5.48 -8.55
N LEU A 335 0.55 4.99 -9.21
CA LEU A 335 -0.58 4.34 -8.57
C LEU A 335 -0.50 2.82 -8.74
N THR A 336 -0.61 2.05 -7.66
CA THR A 336 -0.54 0.58 -7.72
C THR A 336 -1.82 -0.06 -7.21
N ASP A 337 -2.21 -1.17 -7.84
CA ASP A 337 -3.29 -2.05 -7.36
C ASP A 337 -2.79 -3.02 -6.26
N GLU A 338 -3.70 -3.67 -5.54
CA GLU A 338 -3.46 -4.90 -4.76
C GLU A 338 -4.57 -5.92 -5.11
N ILE A 339 -4.70 -6.17 -6.42
CA ILE A 339 -5.67 -7.15 -6.92
C ILE A 339 -4.98 -8.50 -7.06
N ILE A 340 -5.25 -9.40 -6.12
CA ILE A 340 -4.77 -10.78 -6.11
C ILE A 340 -5.82 -11.69 -6.76
N ALA A 341 -6.27 -11.30 -7.96
CA ALA A 341 -7.36 -11.95 -8.68
C ALA A 341 -7.26 -11.70 -10.20
N CYS A 342 -8.32 -12.03 -10.94
CA CYS A 342 -8.53 -11.60 -12.32
C CYS A 342 -9.47 -10.37 -12.31
N PRO A 343 -9.09 -9.21 -12.88
CA PRO A 343 -7.84 -8.95 -13.59
C PRO A 343 -6.66 -8.83 -12.61
N PRO A 344 -5.45 -9.26 -12.99
CA PRO A 344 -4.26 -9.08 -12.18
C PRO A 344 -3.97 -7.59 -11.98
N GLY A 345 -3.61 -7.21 -10.75
CA GLY A 345 -3.29 -5.82 -10.40
C GLY A 345 -2.06 -5.30 -11.16
N TYR A 346 -2.09 -4.04 -11.57
CA TYR A 346 -0.98 -3.40 -12.29
C TYR A 346 -0.77 -1.95 -11.85
N GLY A 347 0.33 -1.34 -12.31
CA GLY A 347 0.66 0.04 -11.97
C GLY A 347 0.12 1.02 -13.01
N ARG A 348 -0.14 2.27 -12.60
CA ARG A 348 -0.54 3.38 -13.46
C ARG A 348 0.35 4.57 -13.19
N ILE A 349 0.66 5.33 -14.24
CA ILE A 349 1.22 6.68 -14.11
C ILE A 349 0.08 7.65 -14.34
N VAL A 350 -0.23 8.44 -13.33
CA VAL A 350 -1.32 9.41 -13.33
C VAL A 350 -0.73 10.80 -13.34
N ASP A 351 -1.08 11.60 -14.35
CA ASP A 351 -0.83 13.03 -14.41
C ASP A 351 -1.82 13.75 -13.49
N ILE A 352 -1.28 14.55 -12.58
CA ILE A 352 -2.01 15.37 -11.62
C ILE A 352 -1.62 16.85 -11.72
N SER A 353 -1.09 17.27 -12.88
CA SER A 353 -0.76 18.68 -13.17
C SER A 353 -2.00 19.57 -13.02
N ASP A 354 -3.18 19.06 -13.39
CA ASP A 354 -4.47 19.56 -12.96
C ASP A 354 -5.03 18.64 -11.87
N LEU A 355 -5.00 19.11 -10.62
CA LEU A 355 -5.46 18.31 -9.48
C LEU A 355 -6.95 18.03 -9.52
N SER A 356 -7.75 18.84 -10.22
CA SER A 356 -9.19 18.63 -10.33
C SER A 356 -9.54 17.52 -11.32
N ASN A 357 -8.60 17.18 -12.21
CA ASN A 357 -8.78 16.21 -13.27
C ASN A 357 -7.54 15.32 -13.44
N PRO A 358 -7.31 14.37 -12.52
CA PRO A 358 -6.24 13.39 -12.69
C PRO A 358 -6.45 12.52 -13.94
N VAL A 359 -5.40 12.30 -14.73
CA VAL A 359 -5.48 11.53 -15.97
C VAL A 359 -4.43 10.42 -15.98
N MET A 360 -4.84 9.18 -16.21
CA MET A 360 -3.89 8.09 -16.47
C MET A 360 -3.22 8.28 -17.82
N ILE A 361 -1.89 8.42 -17.84
CA ILE A 361 -1.10 8.63 -19.05
C ILE A 361 -0.25 7.40 -19.44
N SER A 362 -0.07 6.45 -18.52
CA SER A 362 0.64 5.20 -18.80
C SER A 362 0.24 4.09 -17.83
N THR A 363 0.56 2.85 -18.20
CA THR A 363 0.40 1.66 -17.35
C THR A 363 1.72 0.90 -17.24
N LEU A 364 1.96 0.32 -16.07
CA LEU A 364 3.09 -0.54 -15.76
C LEU A 364 2.57 -1.98 -15.68
N ARG A 365 2.60 -2.68 -16.81
CA ARG A 365 2.10 -4.06 -16.93
C ARG A 365 3.26 -5.02 -17.11
N ILE A 366 3.14 -6.20 -16.50
CA ILE A 366 4.06 -7.30 -16.76
C ILE A 366 3.76 -7.82 -18.17
N PRO A 367 4.76 -7.95 -19.07
CA PRO A 367 4.55 -8.52 -20.39
C PRO A 367 3.91 -9.91 -20.33
N HIS A 368 3.07 -10.22 -21.33
CA HIS A 368 2.41 -11.53 -21.48
C HIS A 368 1.37 -11.90 -20.41
N VAL A 369 1.04 -10.99 -19.49
CA VAL A 369 -0.13 -11.13 -18.61
C VAL A 369 -1.38 -10.68 -19.38
N THR A 370 -2.36 -11.58 -19.55
CA THR A 370 -3.58 -11.33 -20.31
C THR A 370 -4.79 -11.16 -19.39
N ASP A 371 -5.55 -10.08 -19.57
CA ASP A 371 -6.79 -9.78 -18.86
C ASP A 371 -7.86 -9.23 -19.81
N ASN A 372 -8.58 -10.14 -20.48
CA ASN A 372 -9.57 -9.74 -21.48
C ASN A 372 -10.91 -9.44 -20.80
N PHE A 373 -11.38 -8.20 -20.88
CA PHE A 373 -12.69 -7.83 -20.37
C PHE A 373 -13.80 -8.25 -21.35
N ASP A 374 -14.83 -8.93 -20.85
CA ASP A 374 -16.07 -9.27 -21.57
C ASP A 374 -17.20 -8.30 -21.15
N PRO A 375 -17.57 -7.32 -21.99
CA PRO A 375 -18.61 -6.36 -21.65
C PRO A 375 -20.00 -6.97 -21.45
N ALA A 376 -20.29 -8.12 -22.08
CA ALA A 376 -21.58 -8.77 -21.94
C ALA A 376 -21.71 -9.48 -20.58
N ARG A 377 -20.60 -9.95 -20.02
CA ARG A 377 -20.54 -10.59 -18.70
C ARG A 377 -20.17 -9.63 -17.57
N GLY A 378 -19.63 -8.46 -17.90
CA GLY A 378 -19.15 -7.50 -16.91
C GLY A 378 -17.92 -7.97 -16.13
N SER A 379 -17.11 -8.88 -16.70
CA SER A 379 -16.01 -9.53 -16.00
C SER A 379 -14.79 -9.78 -16.88
N PHE A 380 -13.64 -10.04 -16.24
CA PHE A 380 -12.40 -10.36 -16.93
C PHE A 380 -12.21 -11.87 -17.11
N SER A 381 -11.56 -12.25 -18.20
CA SER A 381 -11.05 -13.59 -18.47
C SER A 381 -9.52 -13.55 -18.48
N CYS A 382 -8.91 -14.31 -17.57
CA CYS A 382 -7.46 -14.43 -17.42
C CYS A 382 -7.06 -15.90 -17.59
N ALA A 383 -6.07 -16.17 -18.44
CA ALA A 383 -5.56 -17.53 -18.66
C ALA A 383 -4.71 -18.06 -17.50
N THR A 384 -4.16 -17.15 -16.68
CA THR A 384 -3.41 -17.47 -15.47
C THR A 384 -3.89 -16.57 -14.34
N ASN A 385 -3.95 -17.14 -13.13
CA ASN A 385 -4.22 -16.38 -11.91
C ASN A 385 -2.89 -15.94 -11.29
N GLY A 386 -2.80 -14.72 -10.79
CA GLY A 386 -1.91 -14.44 -9.67
C GLY A 386 -0.68 -13.56 -9.91
N HIS A 387 -0.78 -12.52 -10.73
CA HIS A 387 0.25 -11.49 -10.79
C HIS A 387 -0.33 -10.19 -10.22
N TYR A 388 0.44 -9.50 -9.37
CA TYR A 388 0.07 -8.19 -8.87
C TYR A 388 1.33 -7.36 -8.68
N ILE A 389 1.22 -6.05 -8.90
CA ILE A 389 2.18 -5.09 -8.37
C ILE A 389 1.77 -4.79 -6.92
N HIS A 390 2.73 -4.60 -6.03
CA HIS A 390 2.46 -4.16 -4.66
C HIS A 390 3.56 -3.23 -4.24
N HIS A 391 3.20 -2.05 -3.75
CA HIS A 391 4.16 -1.04 -3.32
C HIS A 391 3.88 -0.67 -1.86
N PRO A 392 4.29 -1.52 -0.90
CA PRO A 392 3.95 -1.34 0.52
C PRO A 392 4.72 -0.17 1.16
N TRP A 393 5.78 0.30 0.51
CA TRP A 393 6.63 1.36 1.04
C TRP A 393 7.19 2.24 -0.06
N PHE A 394 6.89 3.53 0.02
CA PHE A 394 7.47 4.58 -0.79
C PHE A 394 8.11 5.61 0.15
N ASP A 395 9.40 5.87 0.01
CA ASP A 395 10.04 7.03 0.62
C ASP A 395 10.83 7.77 -0.46
N ALA A 396 10.36 8.97 -0.79
CA ALA A 396 11.09 9.84 -1.70
C ALA A 396 12.35 10.46 -1.04
N ARG A 397 12.53 10.28 0.28
CA ARG A 397 13.59 10.89 1.09
C ARG A 397 14.71 9.92 1.48
N SER A 398 14.68 8.67 1.01
CA SER A 398 15.72 7.68 1.29
C SER A 398 16.98 7.92 0.49
#